data_AF-A0A2G6NZT7-F1
#
_entry.id   AF-A0A2G6NZT7-F1
#
_cell.length_a   1.000
_cell.length_b   1.000
_cell.length_c   1.000
_cell.angle_alpha   90.00
_cell.angle_beta   90.00
_cell.angle_gamma   90.00
#
_symmetry.space_group_name_H-M   'P 1'
#
loop_
_entity.id
_entity.type
_entity.pdbx_description
1 polymer ?
#
loop_
_entity_poly.entity_id
_entity_poly.type
_entity_poly.pdbx_seq_one_letter_code
_entity_poly.pdbx_strand_id
1 'polypeptide(L)'
;MSQNKSKKNKKLIQNKTISKQNPLKEILNTVPEENREEFLEGYRQLIVAKVSETSIHQGPLPDPATLEAYKEIYADAPKYIFEIYRDTGKTEIELIKKIQEDNTKTIRYGQWFGFILTIILIVTGGVITVKGHNTTGNVIFGTTIIGLAGIFIKSTAKKKEDKKES
;
A
#
# COMPACT_ATOMS: atom_id res chain seq x y z
N MET A 1 10.71 -31.02 40.29
CA MET A 1 12.11 -30.59 40.08
C MET A 1 12.54 -30.56 38.58
N SER A 2 11.62 -30.32 37.63
CA SER A 2 11.89 -30.51 36.18
C SER A 2 11.94 -29.22 35.32
N GLN A 3 11.63 -28.04 35.88
CA GLN A 3 11.59 -26.78 35.11
C GLN A 3 12.95 -26.02 35.06
N ASN A 4 13.96 -26.42 35.84
CA ASN A 4 15.24 -25.69 35.94
C ASN A 4 16.32 -26.18 34.96
N LYS A 5 16.22 -27.42 34.45
CA LYS A 5 17.20 -27.98 33.50
C LYS A 5 17.00 -27.45 32.06
N SER A 6 15.76 -27.17 31.64
CA SER A 6 15.45 -26.69 30.28
C SER A 6 15.95 -25.25 30.03
N LYS A 7 15.78 -24.32 31.00
CA LYS A 7 16.29 -22.94 30.89
C LYS A 7 17.82 -22.87 30.89
N LYS A 8 18.49 -23.72 31.68
CA LYS A 8 19.97 -23.79 31.75
C LYS A 8 20.56 -24.32 30.45
N ASN A 9 19.92 -25.31 29.82
CA ASN A 9 20.37 -25.86 28.53
C ASN A 9 20.11 -24.90 27.36
N LYS A 10 19.00 -24.15 27.37
CA LYS A 10 18.74 -23.12 26.35
C LYS A 10 19.76 -21.97 26.43
N LYS A 11 20.18 -21.55 27.64
CA LYS A 11 21.27 -20.58 27.83
C LYS A 11 22.63 -21.10 27.40
N LEU A 12 22.94 -22.39 27.63
CA LEU A 12 24.20 -22.98 27.16
C LEU A 12 24.24 -23.14 25.63
N ILE A 13 23.13 -23.53 25.00
CA ILE A 13 23.05 -23.68 23.53
C ILE A 13 23.10 -22.32 22.84
N GLN A 14 22.42 -21.31 23.41
CA GLN A 14 22.47 -19.93 22.90
C GLN A 14 23.86 -19.30 23.06
N ASN A 15 24.59 -19.60 24.16
CA ASN A 15 25.98 -19.15 24.33
C ASN A 15 27.01 -19.94 23.50
N LYS A 16 26.72 -21.20 23.15
CA LYS A 16 27.67 -22.05 22.40
C LYS A 16 27.69 -21.74 20.90
N THR A 17 26.60 -21.22 20.33
CA THR A 17 26.54 -20.81 18.92
C THR A 17 27.17 -19.42 18.67
N ILE A 18 27.19 -18.54 19.68
CA ILE A 18 27.80 -17.18 19.58
C ILE A 18 29.34 -17.22 19.72
N SER A 19 29.93 -18.35 20.13
CA SER A 19 31.34 -18.44 20.52
C SER A 19 32.31 -18.96 19.45
N LYS A 20 31.86 -19.39 18.26
CA LYS A 20 32.80 -19.76 17.19
C LYS A 20 33.09 -18.53 16.32
N GLN A 21 34.14 -17.83 16.72
CA GLN A 21 34.78 -16.71 16.03
C GLN A 21 33.95 -15.43 16.09
N ASN A 22 34.28 -14.59 17.08
CA ASN A 22 33.84 -13.21 17.10
C ASN A 22 35.03 -12.38 16.54
N PRO A 23 35.20 -12.30 15.20
CA PRO A 23 36.38 -11.73 14.55
C PRO A 23 36.63 -10.28 14.99
N LEU A 24 35.56 -9.60 15.40
CA LEU A 24 35.57 -8.32 16.08
C LEU A 24 36.48 -8.25 17.30
N LYS A 25 36.46 -9.26 18.18
CA LYS A 25 37.24 -9.24 19.42
C LYS A 25 38.73 -9.41 19.14
N GLU A 26 39.06 -10.18 18.11
CA GLU A 26 40.44 -10.42 17.69
C GLU A 26 41.03 -9.15 17.04
N ILE A 27 40.27 -8.50 16.16
CA ILE A 27 40.69 -7.25 15.50
C ILE A 27 40.74 -6.09 16.50
N LEU A 28 39.78 -5.99 17.42
CA LEU A 28 39.75 -4.92 18.44
C LEU A 28 40.94 -4.97 19.40
N ASN A 29 41.47 -6.18 19.68
CA ASN A 29 42.67 -6.36 20.50
C ASN A 29 43.96 -5.91 19.80
N THR A 30 43.96 -5.82 18.46
CA THR A 30 45.09 -5.31 17.66
C THR A 30 45.05 -3.79 17.47
N VAL A 31 43.94 -3.14 17.85
CA VAL A 31 43.76 -1.68 17.79
C VAL A 31 44.13 -1.06 19.14
N PRO A 32 45.03 -0.06 19.19
CA PRO A 32 45.36 0.70 20.40
C PRO A 32 44.10 1.25 21.08
N GLU A 33 44.03 1.22 22.43
CA GLU A 33 42.80 1.60 23.17
C GLU A 33 42.26 2.99 22.80
N GLU A 34 43.16 3.93 22.52
CA GLU A 34 42.86 5.32 22.14
C GLU A 34 42.02 5.42 20.85
N ASN A 35 42.19 4.47 19.92
CA ASN A 35 41.55 4.50 18.60
C ASN A 35 40.42 3.46 18.48
N ARG A 36 40.08 2.76 19.57
CA ARG A 36 39.05 1.71 19.53
C ARG A 36 37.67 2.26 19.24
N GLU A 37 37.33 3.42 19.79
CA GLU A 37 36.01 4.04 19.56
C GLU A 37 35.86 4.45 18.08
N GLU A 38 36.89 5.04 17.46
CA GLU A 38 36.89 5.38 16.04
C GLU A 38 36.78 4.14 15.14
N PHE A 39 37.52 3.08 15.46
CA PHE A 39 37.45 1.80 14.76
C PHE A 39 36.06 1.15 14.88
N LEU A 40 35.45 1.19 16.07
CA LEU A 40 34.12 0.63 16.31
C LEU A 40 33.04 1.39 15.54
N GLU A 41 33.14 2.71 15.46
CA GLU A 41 32.21 3.53 14.66
C GLU A 41 32.36 3.24 13.16
N GLY A 42 33.58 3.16 12.63
CA GLY A 42 33.81 2.76 11.24
C GLY A 42 33.34 1.34 10.94
N TYR A 43 33.59 0.40 11.84
CA TYR A 43 33.16 -0.99 11.69
C TYR A 43 31.63 -1.14 11.75
N ARG A 44 30.95 -0.39 12.63
CA ARG A 44 29.49 -0.32 12.66
C ARG A 44 28.93 0.17 11.33
N GLN A 45 29.52 1.21 10.76
CA GLN A 45 29.09 1.77 9.48
C GLN A 45 29.25 0.74 8.33
N LEU A 46 30.35 -0.02 8.32
CA LEU A 46 30.58 -1.07 7.33
C LEU A 46 29.60 -2.25 7.46
N ILE A 47 29.25 -2.67 8.68
CA ILE A 47 28.25 -3.72 8.89
C ILE A 47 26.88 -3.26 8.40
N VAL A 48 26.46 -2.04 8.75
CA VAL A 48 25.16 -1.50 8.33
C VAL A 48 25.08 -1.46 6.79
N ALA A 49 26.15 -1.04 6.12
CA ALA A 49 26.24 -1.04 4.66
C ALA A 49 26.19 -2.45 4.03
N LYS A 50 26.87 -3.44 4.63
CA LYS A 50 26.89 -4.81 4.12
C LYS A 50 25.57 -5.57 4.38
N VAL A 51 24.88 -5.27 5.47
CA VAL A 51 23.56 -5.84 5.76
C VAL A 51 22.51 -5.30 4.79
N SER A 52 22.63 -4.04 4.32
CA SER A 52 21.77 -3.53 3.25
C SER A 52 21.98 -4.21 1.89
N GLU A 53 23.12 -4.86 1.63
CA GLU A 53 23.36 -5.65 0.42
C GLU A 53 22.71 -7.04 0.46
N THR A 54 22.33 -7.53 1.65
CA THR A 54 21.62 -8.82 1.79
C THR A 54 20.15 -8.63 1.41
N SER A 55 19.92 -8.53 0.10
CA SER A 55 18.66 -8.77 -0.62
C SER A 55 17.41 -8.23 0.07
N ILE A 56 17.20 -6.92 -0.02
CA ILE A 56 15.86 -6.33 0.08
C ILE A 56 15.08 -6.81 -1.15
N HIS A 57 14.47 -7.99 -1.08
CA HIS A 57 13.63 -8.49 -2.15
C HIS A 57 12.23 -7.88 -1.98
N GLN A 58 11.98 -6.79 -2.71
CA GLN A 58 10.65 -6.19 -2.80
C GLN A 58 9.91 -6.84 -3.97
N GLY A 59 9.18 -7.89 -3.63
CA GLY A 59 8.28 -8.57 -4.53
C GLY A 59 7.45 -9.56 -3.73
N PRO A 60 6.25 -9.92 -4.22
CA PRO A 60 5.46 -10.96 -3.60
C PRO A 60 6.19 -12.30 -3.64
N LEU A 61 7.07 -12.53 -4.62
CA LEU A 61 7.87 -13.74 -4.74
C LEU A 61 9.02 -13.80 -3.73
N PRO A 62 9.29 -14.96 -3.11
CA PRO A 62 10.49 -15.15 -2.28
C PRO A 62 11.76 -15.03 -3.12
N ASP A 63 12.86 -14.62 -2.49
CA ASP A 63 14.14 -14.49 -3.15
C ASP A 63 14.66 -15.86 -3.67
N PRO A 64 15.55 -15.86 -4.67
CA PRO A 64 16.06 -17.09 -5.27
C PRO A 64 16.72 -18.05 -4.27
N ALA A 65 17.43 -17.54 -3.25
CA ALA A 65 18.09 -18.38 -2.26
C ALA A 65 17.07 -19.05 -1.33
N THR A 66 16.02 -18.34 -0.96
CA THR A 66 14.87 -18.91 -0.22
C THR A 66 14.12 -19.95 -1.06
N LEU A 67 13.92 -19.71 -2.37
CA LEU A 67 13.31 -20.70 -3.26
C LEU A 67 14.12 -21.99 -3.39
N GLU A 68 15.45 -21.87 -3.42
CA GLU A 68 16.35 -23.02 -3.46
C GLU A 68 16.30 -23.82 -2.14
N ALA A 69 16.26 -23.13 -0.99
CA ALA A 69 16.05 -23.78 0.31
C ALA A 69 14.70 -24.51 0.40
N TYR A 70 13.63 -23.98 -0.20
CA TYR A 70 12.34 -24.68 -0.29
C TYR A 70 12.40 -25.92 -1.18
N LYS A 71 13.19 -25.87 -2.27
CA LYS A 71 13.40 -27.00 -3.18
C LYS A 71 14.10 -28.17 -2.49
N GLU A 72 15.02 -27.90 -1.56
CA GLU A 72 15.71 -28.93 -0.76
C GLU A 72 14.75 -29.68 0.17
N ILE A 73 13.72 -29.01 0.70
CA ILE A 73 12.70 -29.61 1.57
C ILE A 73 11.63 -30.33 0.75
N TYR A 74 11.22 -29.73 -0.37
CA TYR A 74 10.20 -30.26 -1.26
C TYR A 74 10.52 -29.84 -2.71
N ALA A 75 10.90 -30.81 -3.54
CA ALA A 75 11.43 -30.55 -4.89
C ALA A 75 10.45 -29.76 -5.79
N ASP A 76 9.14 -29.94 -5.61
CA ASP A 76 8.09 -29.25 -6.36
C ASP A 76 7.66 -27.91 -5.73
N ALA A 77 8.24 -27.52 -4.58
CA ALA A 77 7.88 -26.27 -3.90
C ALA A 77 8.00 -25.04 -4.80
N PRO A 78 9.07 -24.85 -5.58
CA PRO A 78 9.17 -23.68 -6.45
C PRO A 78 8.01 -23.59 -7.45
N LYS A 79 7.63 -24.72 -8.05
CA LYS A 79 6.52 -24.78 -9.02
C LYS A 79 5.19 -24.41 -8.37
N TYR A 80 4.90 -24.97 -7.21
CA TYR A 80 3.69 -24.68 -6.44
C TYR A 80 3.62 -23.20 -6.02
N ILE A 81 4.75 -22.65 -5.57
CA ILE A 81 4.86 -21.23 -5.22
C ILE A 81 4.54 -20.34 -6.44
N PHE A 82 5.11 -20.62 -7.61
CA PHE A 82 4.79 -19.89 -8.84
C PHE A 82 3.31 -20.02 -9.25
N GLU A 83 2.69 -21.18 -9.03
CA GLU A 83 1.26 -21.39 -9.29
C GLU A 83 0.38 -20.53 -8.37
N ILE A 84 0.66 -20.51 -7.07
CA ILE A 84 -0.04 -19.64 -6.10
C ILE A 84 0.08 -18.17 -6.49
N TYR A 85 1.29 -17.71 -6.85
CA TYR A 85 1.48 -16.32 -7.25
C TYR A 85 0.76 -15.98 -8.56
N ARG A 86 0.75 -16.91 -9.51
CA ARG A 86 0.01 -16.74 -10.77
C ARG A 86 -1.49 -16.59 -10.52
N ASP A 87 -2.06 -17.41 -9.64
CA ASP A 87 -3.49 -17.39 -9.39
C ASP A 87 -3.91 -16.21 -8.50
N THR A 88 -3.06 -15.81 -7.55
CA THR A 88 -3.22 -14.56 -6.80
C THR A 88 -3.21 -13.36 -7.75
N GLY A 89 -2.25 -13.30 -8.68
CA GLY A 89 -2.16 -12.21 -9.66
C GLY A 89 -3.38 -12.12 -10.58
N LYS A 90 -3.92 -13.26 -11.05
CA LYS A 90 -5.18 -13.27 -11.83
C LYS A 90 -6.34 -12.71 -11.01
N THR A 91 -6.47 -13.15 -9.76
CA THR A 91 -7.54 -12.71 -8.85
C THR A 91 -7.46 -11.21 -8.60
N GLU A 92 -6.27 -10.67 -8.35
CA GLU A 92 -6.06 -9.23 -8.20
C GLU A 92 -6.45 -8.46 -9.47
N ILE A 93 -6.03 -8.92 -10.64
CA ILE A 93 -6.38 -8.31 -11.92
C ILE A 93 -7.91 -8.31 -12.13
N GLU A 94 -8.60 -9.40 -11.81
CA GLU A 94 -10.06 -9.50 -11.92
C GLU A 94 -10.78 -8.58 -10.93
N LEU A 95 -10.30 -8.50 -9.69
CA LEU A 95 -10.84 -7.58 -8.68
C LEU A 95 -10.65 -6.11 -9.10
N ILE A 96 -9.47 -5.74 -9.60
CA ILE A 96 -9.18 -4.39 -10.09
C ILE A 96 -10.12 -4.04 -11.24
N LYS A 97 -10.31 -4.94 -12.20
CA LYS A 97 -11.26 -4.75 -13.32
C LYS A 97 -12.68 -4.54 -12.81
N LYS A 98 -13.14 -5.38 -11.88
CA LYS A 98 -14.47 -5.29 -11.31
C LYS A 98 -14.70 -3.96 -10.57
N ILE A 99 -13.73 -3.54 -9.76
CA ILE A 99 -13.78 -2.25 -9.05
C ILE A 99 -13.86 -1.09 -10.06
N GLN A 100 -13.08 -1.16 -11.15
CA GLN A 100 -13.11 -0.12 -12.18
C GLN A 100 -14.44 -0.05 -12.93
N GLU A 101 -15.04 -1.20 -13.23
CA GLU A 101 -16.38 -1.27 -13.83
C GLU A 101 -17.47 -0.76 -12.89
N ASP A 102 -17.45 -1.14 -11.61
CA ASP A 102 -18.46 -0.76 -10.63
C ASP A 102 -18.37 0.72 -10.25
N ASN A 103 -17.16 1.28 -10.19
CA ASN A 103 -16.94 2.73 -10.07
C ASN A 103 -17.58 3.48 -11.24
N THR A 104 -17.41 2.98 -12.46
CA THR A 104 -17.96 3.60 -13.67
C THR A 104 -19.50 3.58 -13.67
N LYS A 105 -20.10 2.46 -13.25
CA LYS A 105 -21.58 2.33 -13.14
C LYS A 105 -22.15 3.28 -12.10
N THR A 106 -21.53 3.38 -10.94
CA THR A 106 -21.99 4.24 -9.83
C THR A 106 -21.95 5.72 -10.21
N ILE A 107 -20.88 6.17 -10.88
CA ILE A 107 -20.77 7.54 -11.39
C ILE A 107 -21.88 7.83 -12.41
N ARG A 108 -22.19 6.88 -13.29
CA ARG A 108 -23.22 7.02 -14.31
C ARG A 108 -24.62 7.16 -13.70
N TYR A 109 -24.95 6.40 -12.65
CA TYR A 109 -26.24 6.56 -11.96
C TYR A 109 -26.36 7.89 -11.23
N GLY A 110 -25.29 8.36 -10.57
CA GLY A 110 -25.29 9.67 -9.90
C GLY A 110 -25.55 10.84 -10.85
N GLN A 111 -24.97 10.81 -12.05
CA GLN A 111 -25.20 11.82 -13.08
C GLN A 111 -26.65 11.80 -13.62
N TRP A 112 -27.23 10.60 -13.77
CA TRP A 112 -28.62 10.43 -14.18
C TRP A 112 -29.61 10.96 -13.14
N PHE A 113 -29.42 10.65 -11.86
CA PHE A 113 -30.26 11.20 -10.79
C PHE A 113 -30.16 12.71 -10.67
N GLY A 114 -28.95 13.27 -10.83
CA GLY A 114 -28.74 14.72 -10.89
C GLY A 114 -29.48 15.38 -12.05
N PHE A 115 -29.40 14.78 -13.25
CA PHE A 115 -30.10 15.29 -14.43
C PHE A 115 -31.62 15.28 -14.28
N ILE A 116 -32.19 14.17 -13.79
CA ILE A 116 -33.63 14.06 -13.53
C ILE A 116 -34.09 15.10 -12.52
N LEU A 117 -33.34 15.29 -11.43
CA LEU A 117 -33.66 16.27 -10.40
C LEU A 117 -33.64 17.71 -10.94
N THR A 118 -32.66 18.03 -11.80
CA THR A 118 -32.59 19.34 -12.47
C THR A 118 -33.81 19.58 -13.36
N ILE A 119 -34.23 18.59 -14.15
CA ILE A 119 -35.43 18.72 -14.99
C ILE A 119 -36.67 19.00 -14.12
N ILE A 120 -36.84 18.27 -13.02
CA ILE A 120 -37.97 18.47 -12.10
C ILE A 120 -37.97 19.91 -11.57
N LEU A 121 -36.81 20.42 -11.11
CA LEU A 121 -36.70 21.79 -10.60
C LEU A 121 -37.02 22.86 -11.66
N ILE A 122 -36.58 22.67 -12.90
CA ILE A 122 -36.89 23.58 -14.02
C ILE A 122 -38.40 23.58 -14.31
N VAL A 123 -39.02 22.40 -14.37
CA VAL A 123 -40.47 22.27 -14.63
C VAL A 123 -41.28 22.89 -13.50
N THR A 124 -40.95 22.59 -12.24
CA THR A 124 -41.62 23.18 -11.07
C THR A 124 -41.45 24.70 -11.01
N GLY A 125 -40.23 25.20 -11.25
CA GLY A 125 -39.96 26.63 -11.34
C GLY A 125 -40.77 27.32 -12.44
N GLY A 126 -40.82 26.72 -13.64
CA GLY A 126 -41.61 27.23 -14.76
C GLY A 126 -43.11 27.29 -14.47
N VAL A 127 -43.68 26.23 -13.86
CA VAL A 127 -45.09 26.19 -13.46
C VAL A 127 -45.42 27.28 -12.42
N ILE A 128 -44.52 27.56 -11.47
CA ILE A 128 -44.71 28.60 -10.46
C ILE A 128 -44.63 30.00 -11.09
N THR A 129 -43.70 30.22 -12.02
CA THR A 129 -43.56 31.49 -12.75
C THR A 129 -44.82 31.80 -13.57
N VAL A 130 -45.37 30.81 -14.28
CA VAL A 130 -46.60 30.97 -15.08
C VAL A 130 -47.82 31.31 -14.19
N LYS A 131 -47.83 30.87 -12.93
CA LYS A 131 -48.88 31.20 -11.95
C LYS A 131 -48.78 32.61 -11.35
N GLY A 132 -47.83 33.45 -11.79
CA GLY A 132 -47.75 34.86 -11.44
C GLY A 132 -46.84 35.21 -10.26
N HIS A 133 -46.14 34.25 -9.68
CA HIS A 133 -45.10 34.49 -8.66
C HIS A 133 -43.72 34.69 -9.32
N ASN A 134 -43.55 35.80 -10.03
CA ASN A 134 -42.32 36.13 -10.77
C ASN A 134 -41.06 36.15 -9.87
N THR A 135 -41.20 36.60 -8.62
CA THR A 135 -40.10 36.66 -7.65
C THR A 135 -39.61 35.26 -7.26
N THR A 136 -40.55 34.33 -7.02
CA THR A 136 -40.24 32.94 -6.65
C THR A 136 -39.62 32.18 -7.82
N GLY A 137 -40.11 32.42 -9.04
CA GLY A 137 -39.53 31.88 -10.27
C GLY A 137 -38.05 32.24 -10.42
N ASN A 138 -37.73 33.54 -10.34
CA ASN A 138 -36.35 34.01 -10.49
C ASN A 138 -35.39 33.45 -9.43
N VAL A 139 -35.84 33.31 -8.17
CA VAL A 139 -35.03 32.70 -7.11
C VAL A 139 -34.77 31.22 -7.38
N ILE A 140 -35.77 30.47 -7.84
CA ILE A 140 -35.61 29.04 -8.18
C ILE A 140 -34.66 28.87 -9.39
N PHE A 141 -34.83 29.67 -10.44
CA PHE A 141 -33.95 29.61 -11.61
C PHE A 141 -32.51 30.02 -11.26
N GLY A 142 -32.31 31.11 -10.51
CA GLY A 142 -30.99 31.59 -10.10
C GLY A 142 -30.23 30.58 -9.24
N THR A 143 -30.91 29.98 -8.25
CA THR A 143 -30.32 28.95 -7.38
C THR A 143 -29.98 27.67 -8.16
N THR A 144 -30.81 27.28 -9.12
CA THR A 144 -30.56 26.11 -9.98
C THR A 144 -29.31 26.29 -10.86
N ILE A 145 -29.15 27.48 -11.47
CA ILE A 145 -27.97 27.79 -12.32
C ILE A 145 -26.68 27.76 -11.49
N ILE A 146 -26.69 28.39 -10.31
CA ILE A 146 -25.54 28.39 -9.40
C ILE A 146 -25.21 26.97 -8.93
N GLY A 147 -26.24 26.18 -8.59
CA GLY A 147 -26.08 24.78 -8.19
C GLY A 147 -25.45 23.92 -9.30
N LEU A 148 -25.93 24.05 -10.54
CA LEU A 148 -25.36 23.36 -11.71
C LEU A 148 -23.91 23.79 -11.95
N ALA A 149 -23.63 25.09 -11.94
CA ALA A 149 -22.27 25.59 -12.12
C ALA A 149 -21.30 25.01 -11.07
N GLY A 150 -21.72 24.95 -9.79
CA GLY A 150 -20.95 24.34 -8.72
C GLY A 150 -20.65 22.86 -8.95
N ILE A 151 -21.65 22.09 -9.41
CA ILE A 151 -21.47 20.66 -9.73
C ILE A 151 -20.50 20.49 -10.92
N PHE A 152 -20.63 21.29 -11.98
CA PHE A 152 -19.75 21.25 -13.15
C PHE A 152 -18.30 21.62 -12.83
N ILE A 153 -18.09 22.61 -11.96
CA ILE A 153 -16.75 22.99 -11.48
C ILE A 153 -16.14 21.83 -10.67
N LYS A 154 -16.90 21.27 -9.73
CA LYS A 154 -16.45 20.15 -8.90
C LYS A 154 -16.14 18.89 -9.72
N SER A 155 -16.96 18.57 -10.72
CA SER A 155 -16.71 17.42 -11.60
C SER A 155 -15.44 17.60 -12.43
N THR A 156 -15.14 18.83 -12.85
CA THR A 156 -13.93 19.16 -13.62
C THR A 156 -12.67 19.14 -12.75
N ALA A 157 -12.79 19.57 -11.48
CA ALA A 157 -11.69 19.52 -10.51
C ALA A 157 -11.30 18.07 -10.17
N LYS A 158 -12.29 17.22 -9.86
CA LYS A 158 -12.06 15.80 -9.55
C LYS A 158 -11.32 15.07 -10.68
N LYS A 159 -11.71 15.34 -11.94
CA LYS A 159 -11.06 14.75 -13.13
C LYS A 159 -9.58 15.15 -13.31
N LYS A 160 -9.14 16.25 -12.71
CA LYS A 160 -7.73 16.70 -12.74
C LYS A 160 -6.90 16.08 -11.63
N GLU A 161 -7.49 15.80 -10.48
CA GLU A 161 -6.84 15.12 -9.35
C GLU A 161 -6.56 13.66 -9.69
N ASP A 162 -7.57 12.96 -10.23
CA ASP A 162 -7.42 11.56 -10.69
C ASP A 162 -6.32 11.41 -11.77
N LYS A 163 -6.02 12.47 -12.53
CA LYS A 163 -4.98 12.50 -13.56
C LYS A 163 -3.58 12.85 -13.06
N LYS A 164 -3.44 13.36 -11.83
CA LYS A 164 -2.16 13.69 -11.20
C LYS A 164 -1.63 12.57 -10.31
N GLU A 165 -2.50 11.65 -9.90
CA GLU A 165 -2.17 10.48 -9.06
C GLU A 165 -1.92 9.19 -9.87
N SER A 166 -2.07 9.22 -11.20
CA SER A 166 -1.71 8.13 -12.13
C SER A 166 -0.45 8.48 -12.91
#